data_AF-A0AA88X381-F1
#
_entry.id   AF-A0AA88X381-F1
#
_cell.length_a   1.000
_cell.length_b   1.000
_cell.length_c   1.000
_cell.angle_alpha   90.00
_cell.angle_beta   90.00
_cell.angle_gamma   90.00
#
_symmetry.space_group_name_H-M   'P 1'
#
loop_
_entity.id
_entity.type
_entity.pdbx_description
1 polymer ?
#
loop_
_entity_poly.entity_id
_entity_poly.type
_entity_poly.pdbx_seq_one_letter_code
_entity_poly.pdbx_strand_id
1 'polypeptide(L)'
;MASNLSNGATEPTTGLIRAGNGDYVKGVVGLAKGLRKVKSAYSLVVAALPDVPEEHRRILVSQGCIVRVIEPVYPPENQTQFAMPYYVINYSKLRIWEVLKLKT
;
A
#
# COMPACT_ATOMS: atom_id res chain seq x y z
N MET A 1 -20.72 8.45 35.91
CA MET A 1 -19.73 7.37 35.64
C MET A 1 -20.14 6.72 34.33
N ALA A 2 -19.50 7.09 33.22
CA ALA A 2 -19.77 6.50 31.90
C ALA A 2 -18.69 5.46 31.63
N SER A 3 -19.06 4.19 31.69
CA SER A 3 -18.19 3.06 31.40
C SER A 3 -18.34 2.62 29.94
N ASN A 4 -17.22 2.64 29.23
CA ASN A 4 -16.80 1.72 28.17
C ASN A 4 -17.75 1.50 26.99
N LEU A 5 -17.61 2.35 25.97
CA LEU A 5 -17.87 1.95 24.59
C LEU A 5 -16.65 1.14 24.11
N SER A 6 -16.88 -0.15 23.89
CA SER A 6 -15.98 -1.05 23.17
C SER A 6 -15.49 -0.38 21.89
N ASN A 7 -14.19 -0.13 21.79
CA ASN A 7 -13.52 0.29 20.56
C ASN A 7 -13.71 -0.82 19.51
N GLY A 8 -14.74 -0.67 18.68
CA GLY A 8 -14.94 -1.48 17.48
C GLY A 8 -13.75 -1.25 16.57
N ALA A 9 -12.93 -2.29 16.41
CA ALA A 9 -11.86 -2.32 15.42
C ALA A 9 -12.50 -2.15 14.03
N THR A 10 -12.33 -0.98 13.43
CA THR A 10 -12.83 -0.69 12.09
C THR A 10 -11.92 -1.40 11.08
N GLU A 11 -12.46 -2.43 10.42
CA GLU A 11 -11.74 -3.31 9.48
C GLU A 11 -11.02 -2.50 8.38
N PRO A 12 -9.69 -2.56 8.21
CA PRO A 12 -9.01 -1.66 7.27
C PRO A 12 -9.47 -1.88 5.81
N THR A 13 -10.22 -0.91 5.25
CA THR A 13 -10.42 -0.84 3.79
C THR A 13 -9.07 -0.57 3.13
N THR A 14 -8.57 -1.61 2.46
CA THR A 14 -7.25 -1.66 1.84
C THR A 14 -7.28 -0.93 0.50
N GLY A 15 -6.83 0.33 0.51
CA GLY A 15 -6.55 1.09 -0.71
C GLY A 15 -5.07 1.01 -1.09
N LEU A 16 -4.72 0.18 -2.08
CA LEU A 16 -3.33 -0.01 -2.52
C LEU A 16 -2.95 1.03 -3.60
N ILE A 17 -2.02 1.93 -3.34
CA ILE A 17 -1.44 2.80 -4.39
C ILE A 17 0.07 2.62 -4.46
N ARG A 18 0.52 2.31 -5.67
CA ARG A 18 1.90 2.14 -6.09
C ARG A 18 2.62 3.50 -6.11
N ALA A 19 3.73 3.62 -5.39
CA ALA A 19 4.74 4.63 -5.67
C ALA A 19 5.77 4.02 -6.63
N GLY A 20 5.69 4.32 -7.92
CA GLY A 20 6.86 4.19 -8.80
C GLY A 20 7.78 5.39 -8.60
N ASN A 21 9.04 5.31 -9.05
CA ASN A 21 9.96 6.43 -8.98
C ASN A 21 9.35 7.70 -9.63
N GLY A 22 9.45 8.86 -8.95
CA GLY A 22 8.81 10.13 -9.33
C GLY A 22 7.62 10.57 -8.47
N ASP A 23 6.69 11.31 -9.07
CA ASP A 23 5.60 12.08 -8.43
C ASP A 23 4.46 11.25 -7.79
N TYR A 24 4.53 9.92 -7.80
CA TYR A 24 3.46 9.05 -7.29
C TYR A 24 3.17 9.25 -5.80
N VAL A 25 4.18 9.64 -5.01
CA VAL A 25 4.01 10.03 -3.60
C VAL A 25 2.96 11.13 -3.48
N LYS A 26 2.93 12.10 -4.40
CA LYS A 26 1.93 13.19 -4.40
C LYS A 26 0.51 12.64 -4.54
N GLY A 27 0.33 11.60 -5.36
CA GLY A 27 -0.97 10.92 -5.53
C GLY A 27 -1.43 10.22 -4.27
N VAL A 28 -0.55 9.46 -3.61
CA VAL A 28 -0.85 8.76 -2.35
C VAL A 28 -1.13 9.76 -1.22
N VAL A 29 -0.34 10.83 -1.13
CA VAL A 29 -0.54 11.92 -0.16
C VAL A 29 -1.89 12.60 -0.41
N GLY A 30 -2.26 12.86 -1.66
CA GLY A 30 -3.56 13.39 -2.04
C GLY A 30 -4.71 12.48 -1.61
N LEU A 31 -4.59 11.17 -1.84
CA LEU A 31 -5.56 10.19 -1.38
C LEU A 31 -5.68 10.17 0.15
N ALA A 32 -4.56 10.10 0.87
CA ALA A 32 -4.54 10.09 2.34
C ALA A 32 -5.24 11.33 2.91
N LYS A 33 -4.98 12.51 2.33
CA LYS A 33 -5.66 13.76 2.67
C LYS A 33 -7.15 13.70 2.36
N GLY A 34 -7.54 13.13 1.22
CA GLY A 34 -8.94 12.95 0.83
C GLY A 34 -9.70 12.03 1.81
N LEU A 35 -9.13 10.88 2.14
CA LEU A 35 -9.70 9.92 3.10
C LEU A 35 -9.85 10.54 4.49
N ARG A 36 -8.87 11.33 4.92
CA ARG A 36 -8.96 12.09 6.18
C ARG A 36 -10.04 13.15 6.13
N LYS A 37 -10.18 13.87 5.01
CA LYS A 37 -11.21 14.91 4.82
C LYS A 37 -12.63 14.34 4.94
N VAL A 38 -12.86 13.13 4.42
CA VAL A 38 -14.15 12.43 4.52
C VAL A 38 -14.32 11.63 5.81
N LYS A 39 -13.37 11.75 6.77
CA LYS A 39 -13.35 11.00 8.03
C LYS A 39 -13.53 9.49 7.82
N SER A 40 -12.83 8.95 6.83
CA SER A 40 -12.81 7.51 6.56
C SER A 40 -12.48 6.75 7.85
N ALA A 41 -13.27 5.72 8.16
CA ALA A 41 -13.02 4.82 9.29
C ALA A 41 -11.81 3.90 9.07
N TYR A 42 -11.20 3.97 7.88
CA TYR A 42 -10.24 3.01 7.38
C TYR A 42 -8.86 3.63 7.17
N SER A 43 -7.83 2.97 7.70
CA SER A 43 -6.43 3.34 7.50
C SER A 43 -5.93 2.99 6.10
N LEU A 44 -5.11 3.85 5.51
CA LEU A 44 -4.54 3.63 4.19
C LEU A 44 -3.26 2.78 4.29
N VAL A 45 -3.26 1.60 3.68
CA VAL A 45 -2.10 0.71 3.61
C VAL A 45 -1.45 0.83 2.23
N VAL A 46 -0.15 1.14 2.20
CA VAL A 46 0.61 1.38 0.98
C VAL A 46 1.66 0.29 0.81
N ALA A 47 1.55 -0.49 -0.27
CA ALA A 47 2.61 -1.40 -0.69
C ALA A 47 3.66 -0.64 -1.51
N ALA A 48 4.90 -0.63 -1.02
CA ALA A 48 6.05 -0.02 -1.65
C ALA A 48 7.00 -1.11 -2.16
N LEU A 49 7.55 -0.91 -3.35
CA LEU A 49 8.65 -1.73 -3.84
C LEU A 49 9.99 -1.27 -3.21
N PRO A 50 11.04 -2.10 -3.25
CA PRO A 50 12.34 -1.76 -2.66
C PRO A 50 13.04 -0.58 -3.37
N ASP A 51 12.66 -0.29 -4.60
CA ASP A 51 13.17 0.82 -5.43
C ASP A 51 12.62 2.19 -5.00
N VAL A 52 11.62 2.23 -4.11
CA VAL A 52 11.06 3.48 -3.58
C VAL A 52 12.02 4.09 -2.55
N PRO A 53 12.47 5.34 -2.75
CA PRO A 53 13.35 6.03 -1.81
C PRO A 53 12.80 6.01 -0.38
N GLU A 54 13.69 5.90 0.60
CA GLU A 54 13.28 5.90 2.01
C GLU A 54 12.60 7.21 2.41
N GLU A 55 13.06 8.35 1.89
CA GLU A 55 12.45 9.66 2.11
C GLU A 55 10.97 9.67 1.72
N HIS A 56 10.64 9.11 0.55
CA HIS A 56 9.26 8.97 0.09
C HIS A 56 8.41 8.12 1.04
N ARG A 57 8.98 7.01 1.56
CA ARG A 57 8.30 6.16 2.55
C ARG A 57 8.04 6.92 3.86
N ARG A 58 9.00 7.72 4.33
CA ARG A 58 8.85 8.56 5.54
C ARG A 58 7.75 9.61 5.37
N ILE A 59 7.64 10.23 4.19
CA ILE A 59 6.55 11.17 3.86
C ILE A 59 5.19 10.47 3.97
N LEU A 60 5.04 9.25 3.46
CA LEU A 60 3.79 8.52 3.53
C LEU A 60 3.41 8.15 4.97
N VAL A 61 4.38 7.71 5.77
CA VAL A 61 4.19 7.45 7.20
C VAL A 61 3.76 8.71 7.94
N SER A 62 4.36 9.87 7.64
CA SER A 62 3.97 11.15 8.26
C SER A 62 2.56 11.61 7.88
N GLN A 63 2.01 11.13 6.76
CA GLN A 63 0.59 11.34 6.41
C GLN A 63 -0.38 10.40 7.13
N GLY A 64 0.12 9.45 7.92
CA GLY A 64 -0.68 8.42 8.59
C GLY A 64 -0.93 7.17 7.75
N CYS A 65 -0.13 6.94 6.70
CA CYS A 65 -0.20 5.72 5.91
C CYS A 65 0.61 4.59 6.56
N ILE A 66 0.11 3.37 6.48
CA ILE A 66 0.84 2.17 6.89
C ILE A 66 1.64 1.69 5.66
N VAL A 67 2.95 1.89 5.66
CA VAL A 67 3.81 1.48 4.54
C VAL A 67 4.33 0.07 4.74
N ARG A 68 4.17 -0.79 3.73
CA ARG A 68 4.68 -2.16 3.70
C ARG A 68 5.57 -2.34 2.49
N VAL A 69 6.82 -2.74 2.71
CA VAL A 69 7.72 -3.08 1.60
C VAL A 69 7.38 -4.49 1.13
N ILE A 70 7.17 -4.66 -0.16
CA ILE A 70 6.88 -5.96 -0.78
C ILE A 70 8.00 -6.36 -1.74
N GLU A 71 8.20 -7.67 -1.90
CA GLU A 71 9.13 -8.17 -2.89
C GLU A 71 8.52 -8.10 -4.30
N PRO A 72 9.28 -7.64 -5.30
CA PRO A 72 8.85 -7.68 -6.69
C PRO A 72 8.57 -9.12 -7.14
N VAL A 73 7.54 -9.30 -7.95
CA VAL A 73 7.25 -10.57 -8.63
C VAL A 73 7.85 -10.52 -10.02
N TYR A 74 8.83 -11.37 -10.25
CA TYR A 74 9.44 -11.57 -11.57
C TYR A 74 8.81 -12.77 -12.26
N PRO A 75 8.56 -12.70 -13.58
CA PRO A 75 8.20 -13.88 -14.35
C PRO A 75 9.38 -14.87 -14.36
N PRO A 76 9.12 -16.19 -14.44
CA PRO A 76 10.18 -17.18 -14.62
C PRO A 76 10.94 -16.95 -15.93
N GLU A 77 12.20 -17.36 -15.98
CA GLU A 77 13.11 -17.13 -17.13
C GLU A 77 12.64 -17.81 -18.43
N ASN A 78 11.76 -18.81 -18.33
CA ASN A 78 11.30 -19.59 -19.46
C ASN A 78 10.26 -18.79 -20.26
N GLN A 79 10.49 -18.66 -21.58
CA GLN A 79 9.70 -17.87 -22.52
C GLN A 79 8.19 -18.08 -22.38
N THR A 80 7.55 -17.22 -21.61
CA THR A 80 6.10 -17.05 -21.64
C THR A 80 5.79 -16.01 -22.70
N GLN A 81 5.08 -16.41 -23.77
CA GLN A 81 4.57 -15.50 -24.82
C GLN A 81 3.74 -14.32 -24.25
N PHE A 82 3.25 -14.47 -23.01
CA PHE A 82 2.36 -13.53 -22.35
C PHE A 82 2.92 -12.94 -21.04
N ALA A 83 4.02 -13.46 -20.49
CA ALA A 83 4.60 -12.92 -19.25
C ALA A 83 5.93 -12.21 -19.54
N MET A 84 5.87 -10.87 -19.55
CA MET A 84 6.98 -10.02 -19.96
C MET A 84 7.67 -9.40 -18.73
N PRO A 85 9.01 -9.36 -18.68
CA PRO A 85 9.75 -8.84 -17.52
C PRO A 85 9.54 -7.35 -17.27
N TYR A 86 9.11 -6.54 -18.25
CA TYR A 86 8.76 -5.14 -17.99
C TYR A 86 7.42 -4.98 -17.21
N TYR A 87 6.61 -6.04 -17.11
CA TYR A 87 5.38 -6.08 -16.31
C TYR A 87 5.59 -6.53 -14.86
N VAL A 88 6.83 -6.61 -14.37
CA VAL A 88 7.15 -6.89 -12.95
C VAL A 88 6.27 -6.10 -11.99
N ILE A 89 5.99 -4.84 -12.31
CA ILE A 89 5.19 -3.99 -11.43
C ILE A 89 3.69 -4.34 -11.48
N ASN A 90 3.20 -4.93 -12.56
CA ASN A 90 1.85 -5.48 -12.63
C ASN A 90 1.75 -6.80 -11.87
N TYR A 91 2.73 -7.70 -12.00
CA TYR A 91 2.76 -8.95 -11.24
C TYR A 91 2.88 -8.70 -9.74
N SER A 92 3.65 -7.68 -9.35
CA SER A 92 3.80 -7.28 -7.95
C SER A 92 2.49 -6.80 -7.31
N LYS A 93 1.46 -6.41 -8.10
CA LYS A 93 0.12 -6.11 -7.57
C LYS A 93 -0.53 -7.34 -6.92
N LEU A 94 -0.17 -8.54 -7.36
CA LEU A 94 -0.71 -9.79 -6.82
C LEU A 94 -0.24 -10.07 -5.38
N ARG A 95 0.84 -9.42 -4.92
CA ARG A 95 1.34 -9.50 -3.53
C ARG A 95 0.42 -8.81 -2.51
N ILE A 96 -0.68 -8.19 -2.94
CA ILE A 96 -1.69 -7.61 -2.05
C ILE A 96 -2.22 -8.63 -1.01
N TRP A 97 -2.27 -9.92 -1.39
CA TRP A 97 -2.70 -10.99 -0.50
C TRP A 97 -1.78 -11.17 0.72
N GLU A 98 -0.50 -10.83 0.62
CA GLU A 98 0.45 -10.88 1.74
C GLU A 98 0.28 -9.70 2.70
N VAL A 99 -0.12 -8.54 2.16
CA VAL A 99 -0.41 -7.34 2.94
C VAL A 99 -1.68 -7.52 3.79
N LEU A 100 -2.64 -8.31 3.31
CA LEU A 100 -3.91 -8.61 3.99
C LEU A 100 -3.82 -9.77 4.99
N LYS A 101 -2.85 -10.67 4.84
CA LYS A 101 -2.76 -11.93 5.60
C LYS A 101 -2.35 -11.78 7.07
N LEU A 102 -1.76 -10.66 7.47
CA LEU A 102 -1.26 -10.49 8.83
C LEU A 102 -2.34 -9.91 9.76
N LYS A 103 -3.33 -10.76 10.09
CA LYS A 103 -4.00 -10.74 11.39
C LYS A 103 -3.22 -11.70 12.29
N THR A 104 -2.42 -11.19 13.21
CA THR A 104 -1.91 -11.94 14.37
C THR A 104 -1.74 -10.96 15.52
#